data_AF-R9GY74-F1
#
_entry.id   AF-R9GY74-F1
#
_cell.length_a   1.000
_cell.length_b   1.000
_cell.length_c   1.000
_cell.angle_alpha   90.00
_cell.angle_beta   90.00
_cell.angle_gamma   90.00
#
_symmetry.space_group_name_H-M   'P 1'
#
loop_
_entity.id
_entity.type
_entity.pdbx_description
1 polymer ?
#
loop_
_entity_poly.entity_id
_entity_poly.type
_entity_poly.pdbx_seq_one_letter_code
_entity_poly.pdbx_strand_id
1 'polypeptide(L)'
;MKKCIAFIIIIATMTLQLKAQSDLLKSTFLKPNPRNYIVKQAFEVESLFPMFLTGGYHFALGYRYEKFRFRASVINGGDYDAEPAGLKNKKGDFKRFYKTSPGFFLGYNVWKNLELYTFMEMHTFGIEQKSSGIKHNIRTNDFGGGISYQFFFGRYVYLQPGLHLYLRGEHSADFNGTTYKIPRADLAPVIRIGARLWRK
;
A
#
# COMPACT_ATOMS: atom_id res chain seq x y z
N MET A 1 -53.86 23.72 -1.37
CA MET A 1 -52.42 23.79 -1.72
C MET A 1 -51.49 23.25 -0.62
N LYS A 2 -51.50 23.77 0.62
CA LYS A 2 -50.58 23.31 1.69
C LYS A 2 -50.67 21.80 2.03
N LYS A 3 -51.87 21.22 2.01
CA LYS A 3 -52.09 19.78 2.27
C LYS A 3 -51.54 18.87 1.16
N CYS A 4 -51.56 19.32 -0.10
CA CYS A 4 -51.02 18.57 -1.24
C CYS A 4 -49.49 18.51 -1.20
N ILE A 5 -48.84 19.61 -0.81
CA ILE A 5 -47.37 19.68 -0.68
C ILE A 5 -46.89 18.73 0.43
N ALA A 6 -47.56 18.70 1.58
CA ALA A 6 -47.24 17.77 2.67
C ALA A 6 -47.38 16.31 2.24
N PHE A 7 -48.42 15.97 1.47
CA PHE A 7 -48.64 14.63 0.96
C PHE A 7 -47.57 14.18 -0.04
N ILE A 8 -47.13 15.07 -0.93
CA ILE A 8 -46.03 14.81 -1.87
C ILE A 8 -44.71 14.59 -1.13
N ILE A 9 -44.43 15.36 -0.09
CA ILE A 9 -43.23 15.20 0.75
C ILE A 9 -43.26 13.84 1.46
N ILE A 10 -44.40 13.42 2.00
CA ILE A 10 -44.54 12.11 2.66
C ILE A 10 -44.33 10.96 1.68
N ILE A 11 -44.90 11.04 0.47
CA ILE A 11 -44.67 10.02 -0.56
C ILE A 11 -43.21 9.99 -1.01
N ALA A 12 -42.59 11.16 -1.18
CA ALA A 12 -41.17 11.26 -1.53
C ALA A 12 -40.27 10.67 -0.42
N THR A 13 -40.58 10.89 0.86
CA THR A 13 -39.79 10.31 1.96
C THR A 13 -40.02 8.80 2.12
N MET A 14 -41.25 8.31 1.96
CA MET A 14 -41.54 6.87 1.98
C MET A 14 -40.87 6.12 0.83
N THR A 15 -40.86 6.68 -0.38
CA THR A 15 -40.17 6.07 -1.54
C THR A 15 -38.65 6.03 -1.37
N LEU A 16 -38.05 7.04 -0.73
CA LEU A 16 -36.63 7.04 -0.37
C LEU A 16 -36.29 5.95 0.68
N GLN A 17 -37.16 5.75 1.67
CA GLN A 17 -36.97 4.71 2.69
C GLN A 17 -37.05 3.30 2.10
N LEU A 18 -38.01 3.03 1.21
CA LEU A 18 -38.16 1.73 0.54
C LEU A 18 -36.96 1.38 -0.36
N LYS A 19 -36.38 2.38 -1.03
CA LYS A 19 -35.16 2.20 -1.85
C LYS A 19 -33.93 1.87 -1.00
N ALA A 20 -33.76 2.57 0.13
CA ALA A 20 -32.67 2.28 1.07
C ALA A 20 -32.76 0.88 1.70
N GLN A 21 -33.97 0.41 2.01
CA GLN A 21 -34.20 -0.90 2.62
C GLN A 21 -34.01 -2.06 1.63
N SER A 22 -34.41 -1.89 0.37
CA SER A 22 -34.20 -2.89 -0.69
C SER A 22 -32.72 -3.04 -1.10
N ASP A 23 -31.92 -1.97 -1.02
CA ASP A 23 -30.47 -2.04 -1.20
C ASP A 23 -29.74 -2.70 -0.03
N LEU A 24 -30.27 -2.57 1.20
CA LEU A 24 -29.72 -3.20 2.39
C LEU A 24 -29.86 -4.74 2.33
N LEU A 25 -31.00 -5.25 1.86
CA LEU A 25 -31.28 -6.69 1.72
C LEU A 25 -30.34 -7.41 0.73
N LYS A 26 -29.72 -6.69 -0.20
CA LYS A 26 -28.79 -7.25 -1.20
C LYS A 26 -27.30 -7.10 -0.82
N SER A 27 -27.00 -6.42 0.28
CA SER A 27 -25.65 -6.01 0.67
C SER A 27 -25.23 -6.67 1.98
N THR A 28 -24.14 -7.43 1.99
CA THR A 28 -23.53 -7.94 3.24
C THR A 28 -22.18 -7.30 3.49
N PHE A 29 -21.62 -7.47 4.70
CA PHE A 29 -20.29 -6.98 5.04
C PHE A 29 -19.20 -7.48 4.06
N LEU A 30 -19.29 -8.75 3.63
CA LEU A 30 -18.36 -9.35 2.66
C LEU A 30 -18.76 -9.12 1.19
N LYS A 31 -20.00 -8.69 0.94
CA LYS A 31 -20.56 -8.48 -0.40
C LYS A 31 -21.33 -7.15 -0.43
N PRO A 32 -20.64 -6.00 -0.32
CA PRO A 32 -21.32 -4.71 -0.34
C PRO A 32 -21.93 -4.44 -1.72
N ASN A 33 -23.06 -3.72 -1.74
CA ASN A 33 -23.66 -3.15 -2.94
C ASN A 33 -23.39 -1.63 -3.00
N PRO A 34 -22.79 -1.07 -4.06
CA PRO A 34 -22.13 -1.77 -5.17
C PRO A 34 -20.86 -2.50 -4.71
N ARG A 35 -20.42 -3.48 -5.51
CA ARG A 35 -19.20 -4.24 -5.23
C ARG A 35 -17.98 -3.33 -5.23
N ASN A 36 -17.02 -3.58 -4.33
CA ASN A 36 -15.84 -2.73 -4.20
C ASN A 36 -14.98 -2.66 -5.48
N TYR A 37 -15.04 -3.66 -6.36
CA TYR A 37 -14.34 -3.65 -7.65
C TYR A 37 -15.07 -2.89 -8.77
N ILE A 38 -16.27 -2.35 -8.52
CA ILE A 38 -17.05 -1.55 -9.49
C ILE A 38 -16.80 -0.04 -9.30
N VAL A 39 -16.14 0.34 -8.20
CA VAL A 39 -15.86 1.75 -7.88
C VAL A 39 -15.04 2.40 -8.99
N LYS A 40 -15.55 3.51 -9.55
CA LYS A 40 -14.90 4.22 -10.64
C LYS A 40 -13.87 5.20 -10.12
N GLN A 41 -14.15 5.88 -9.02
CA GLN A 41 -13.17 6.81 -8.45
C GLN A 41 -13.09 6.64 -6.95
N ALA A 42 -11.90 6.75 -6.39
CA ALA A 42 -11.74 6.71 -4.95
C ALA A 42 -10.43 7.34 -4.45
N PHE A 43 -10.49 7.89 -3.25
CA PHE A 43 -9.30 8.17 -2.44
C PHE A 43 -9.04 7.01 -1.48
N GLU A 44 -7.79 6.59 -1.43
CA GLU A 44 -7.31 5.49 -0.59
C GLU A 44 -6.15 5.98 0.28
N VAL A 45 -6.14 5.55 1.53
CA VAL A 45 -5.02 5.74 2.47
C VAL A 45 -4.50 4.37 2.85
N GLU A 46 -3.18 4.21 2.92
CA GLU A 46 -2.57 2.92 3.25
C GLU A 46 -1.37 3.03 4.17
N SER A 47 -1.17 1.97 4.95
CA SER A 47 0.04 1.74 5.72
C SER A 47 0.60 0.35 5.45
N LEU A 48 1.92 0.25 5.30
CA LEU A 48 2.64 -1.01 5.24
C LEU A 48 2.73 -1.59 6.64
N PHE A 49 2.11 -2.75 6.83
CA PHE A 49 2.11 -3.49 8.08
C PHE A 49 3.29 -4.48 8.08
N PRO A 50 4.07 -4.63 9.17
CA PRO A 50 3.96 -3.92 10.45
C PRO A 50 5.15 -2.95 10.71
N MET A 51 5.34 -1.91 9.88
CA MET A 51 6.48 -0.98 10.07
C MET A 51 6.47 -0.25 11.42
N PHE A 52 5.30 -0.08 12.03
CA PHE A 52 5.17 0.54 13.36
C PHE A 52 5.61 -0.35 14.52
N LEU A 53 5.72 -1.68 14.35
CA LEU A 53 6.21 -2.57 15.43
C LEU A 53 7.70 -2.35 15.73
N THR A 54 8.42 -1.73 14.80
CA THR A 54 9.85 -1.43 14.91
C THR A 54 10.11 0.08 15.10
N GLY A 55 9.08 0.84 15.50
CA GLY A 55 9.18 2.30 15.66
C GLY A 55 9.22 3.09 14.34
N GLY A 56 9.01 2.41 13.21
CA GLY A 56 8.90 3.05 11.89
C GLY A 56 7.50 3.56 11.58
N TYR A 57 7.33 4.12 10.39
CA TYR A 57 6.05 4.51 9.83
C TYR A 57 5.99 4.26 8.33
N HIS A 58 4.79 4.04 7.83
CA HIS A 58 4.50 4.08 6.40
C HIS A 58 3.16 4.77 6.19
N PHE A 59 3.15 5.72 5.26
CA PHE A 59 1.94 6.41 4.85
C PHE A 59 1.89 6.47 3.33
N ALA A 60 0.75 6.12 2.75
CA ALA A 60 0.50 6.26 1.34
C ALA A 60 -0.87 6.84 1.05
N LEU A 61 -0.93 7.66 0.00
CA LEU A 61 -2.12 8.22 -0.58
C LEU A 61 -2.31 7.66 -1.98
N GLY A 62 -3.48 7.10 -2.23
CA GLY A 62 -3.88 6.53 -3.49
C GLY A 62 -5.06 7.28 -4.09
N TYR A 63 -5.04 7.44 -5.41
CA TYR A 63 -6.20 7.83 -6.19
C TYR A 63 -6.50 6.75 -7.23
N ARG A 64 -7.75 6.30 -7.24
CA ARG A 64 -8.26 5.34 -8.21
C ARG A 64 -9.10 6.06 -9.25
N TYR A 65 -8.89 5.70 -10.52
CA TYR A 65 -9.72 6.10 -11.64
C TYR A 65 -9.94 4.91 -12.57
N GLU A 66 -11.19 4.45 -12.63
CA GLU A 66 -11.62 3.19 -13.22
C GLU A 66 -10.72 2.03 -12.72
N LYS A 67 -9.99 1.39 -13.64
CA LYS A 67 -9.04 0.33 -13.32
C LYS A 67 -7.66 0.84 -12.91
N PHE A 68 -7.34 2.10 -13.17
CA PHE A 68 -6.05 2.69 -12.84
C PHE A 68 -6.00 3.11 -11.38
N ARG A 69 -4.81 3.02 -10.81
CA ARG A 69 -4.53 3.41 -9.45
C ARG A 69 -3.16 4.07 -9.37
N PHE A 70 -3.15 5.34 -9.00
CA PHE A 70 -1.92 6.04 -8.68
C PHE A 70 -1.74 6.05 -7.17
N ARG A 71 -0.51 5.87 -6.69
CA ARG A 71 -0.20 5.98 -5.27
C ARG A 71 1.15 6.67 -5.07
N ALA A 72 1.18 7.57 -4.08
CA ALA A 72 2.41 8.13 -3.53
C ALA A 72 2.56 7.66 -2.09
N SER A 73 3.78 7.32 -1.67
CA SER A 73 4.05 6.86 -0.31
C SER A 73 5.35 7.41 0.24
N VAL A 74 5.48 7.35 1.57
CA VAL A 74 6.72 7.54 2.31
C VAL A 74 6.83 6.48 3.38
N ILE A 75 8.04 5.94 3.54
CA ILE A 75 8.35 4.93 4.56
C ILE A 75 9.62 5.27 5.32
N ASN A 76 9.58 4.97 6.62
CA ASN A 76 10.70 4.85 7.53
C ASN A 76 10.52 3.51 8.28
N GLY A 77 11.54 2.64 8.26
CA GLY A 77 11.47 1.31 8.85
C GLY A 77 11.78 1.26 10.34
N GLY A 78 12.19 2.37 10.96
CA GLY A 78 12.71 2.38 12.34
C GLY A 78 13.86 1.36 12.47
N ASP A 79 13.73 0.46 13.44
CA ASP A 79 14.70 -0.61 13.72
C ASP A 79 14.41 -1.92 12.94
N TYR A 80 13.57 -1.87 11.91
CA TYR A 80 13.28 -3.04 11.07
C TYR A 80 14.50 -3.44 10.25
N ASP A 81 15.03 -4.63 10.55
CA ASP A 81 16.09 -5.23 9.75
C ASP A 81 15.50 -5.84 8.47
N ALA A 82 15.74 -5.16 7.36
CA ALA A 82 15.37 -5.55 6.01
C ALA A 82 16.45 -6.40 5.31
N GLU A 83 17.57 -6.69 5.96
CA GLU A 83 18.61 -7.59 5.41
C GLU A 83 18.06 -9.01 5.13
N PRO A 84 17.22 -9.61 5.99
CA PRO A 84 16.66 -10.94 5.74
C PRO A 84 15.69 -11.01 4.56
N ALA A 85 15.19 -9.87 4.07
CA ALA A 85 14.15 -9.80 3.06
C ALA A 85 14.64 -10.06 1.62
N GLY A 86 15.93 -10.42 1.41
CA GLY A 86 16.53 -10.66 0.10
C GLY A 86 16.69 -12.13 -0.31
N LEU A 87 16.46 -12.40 -1.59
CA LEU A 87 16.64 -13.74 -2.19
C LEU A 87 18.09 -14.26 -2.13
N LYS A 88 19.09 -13.36 -2.10
CA LYS A 88 20.51 -13.71 -2.25
C LYS A 88 21.51 -12.96 -1.35
N ASN A 89 21.06 -12.20 -0.35
CA ASN A 89 21.97 -11.58 0.60
C ASN A 89 21.35 -11.58 2.00
N LYS A 90 21.68 -12.61 2.77
CA LYS A 90 21.63 -12.54 4.23
C LYS A 90 23.07 -12.37 4.71
N LYS A 91 23.60 -11.14 4.66
CA LYS A 91 24.90 -10.91 5.31
C LYS A 91 24.67 -10.84 6.81
N GLY A 92 24.92 -11.95 7.50
CA GLY A 92 24.69 -12.10 8.93
C GLY A 92 25.36 -11.00 9.78
N ASP A 93 26.44 -10.40 9.28
CA ASP A 93 27.20 -9.35 9.95
C ASP A 93 26.64 -7.94 9.79
N PHE A 94 25.59 -7.76 8.97
CA PHE A 94 25.01 -6.45 8.66
C PHE A 94 23.54 -6.39 9.04
N LYS A 95 23.06 -5.18 9.31
CA LYS A 95 21.64 -4.84 9.37
C LYS A 95 21.36 -3.77 8.32
N ARG A 96 20.18 -3.82 7.70
CA ARG A 96 19.74 -2.85 6.71
C ARG A 96 18.40 -2.27 7.12
N PHE A 97 18.33 -0.95 7.29
CA PHE A 97 17.13 -0.24 7.70
C PHE A 97 16.66 0.73 6.62
N TYR A 98 15.35 0.90 6.48
CA TYR A 98 14.78 1.96 5.64
C TYR A 98 14.79 3.28 6.41
N LYS A 99 15.65 4.25 6.08
CA LYS A 99 15.58 5.58 6.71
C LYS A 99 14.47 6.43 6.14
N THR A 100 14.43 6.53 4.83
CA THR A 100 13.41 7.28 4.09
C THR A 100 13.33 6.69 2.70
N SER A 101 12.11 6.45 2.23
CA SER A 101 11.87 6.10 0.84
C SER A 101 10.55 6.69 0.37
N PRO A 102 10.57 7.82 -0.36
CA PRO A 102 9.41 8.25 -1.12
C PRO A 102 9.23 7.32 -2.32
N GLY A 103 7.98 6.95 -2.57
CA GLY A 103 7.60 6.01 -3.62
C GLY A 103 6.44 6.50 -4.45
N PHE A 104 6.47 6.20 -5.74
CA PHE A 104 5.39 6.42 -6.69
C PHE A 104 5.02 5.11 -7.35
N PHE A 105 3.73 4.81 -7.42
CA PHE A 105 3.19 3.56 -7.95
C PHE A 105 2.10 3.86 -8.96
N LEU A 106 2.11 3.10 -10.03
CA LEU A 106 1.07 3.07 -11.05
C LEU A 106 0.57 1.64 -11.19
N GLY A 107 -0.67 1.42 -10.79
CA GLY A 107 -1.35 0.14 -10.81
C GLY A 107 -2.53 0.08 -11.76
N TYR A 108 -2.84 -1.15 -12.16
CA TYR A 108 -3.97 -1.50 -13.00
C TYR A 108 -4.68 -2.75 -12.46
N ASN A 109 -5.98 -2.63 -12.24
CA ASN A 109 -6.82 -3.74 -11.80
C ASN A 109 -7.16 -4.67 -12.97
N VAL A 110 -6.43 -5.78 -13.07
CA VAL A 110 -6.62 -6.78 -14.14
C VAL A 110 -7.86 -7.65 -13.91
N TRP A 111 -8.19 -7.94 -12.65
CA TRP A 111 -9.36 -8.76 -12.31
C TRP A 111 -9.89 -8.41 -10.93
N LYS A 112 -11.11 -7.87 -10.86
CA LYS A 112 -11.71 -7.40 -9.60
C LYS A 112 -10.72 -6.49 -8.85
N ASN A 113 -10.25 -6.93 -7.69
CA ASN A 113 -9.31 -6.22 -6.83
C ASN A 113 -7.84 -6.67 -6.99
N LEU A 114 -7.55 -7.54 -7.97
CA LEU A 114 -6.20 -7.94 -8.35
C LEU A 114 -5.54 -6.80 -9.12
N GLU A 115 -4.46 -6.28 -8.56
CA GLU A 115 -3.69 -5.16 -9.08
C GLU A 115 -2.30 -5.64 -9.51
N LEU A 116 -1.96 -5.35 -10.77
CA LEU A 116 -0.58 -5.33 -11.24
C LEU A 116 -0.09 -3.89 -11.25
N TYR A 117 1.13 -3.64 -10.80
CA TYR A 117 1.65 -2.28 -10.71
C TYR A 117 3.14 -2.22 -10.98
N THR A 118 3.58 -1.05 -11.42
CA THR A 118 4.98 -0.65 -11.48
C THR A 118 5.23 0.46 -10.48
N PHE A 119 6.48 0.63 -10.07
CA PHE A 119 6.85 1.67 -9.14
C PHE A 119 8.26 2.21 -9.34
N MET A 120 8.48 3.40 -8.80
CA MET A 120 9.78 3.98 -8.51
C MET A 120 9.82 4.31 -7.02
N GLU A 121 10.84 3.82 -6.32
CA GLU A 121 11.07 4.11 -4.90
C GLU A 121 12.50 4.59 -4.68
N MET A 122 12.66 5.73 -4.00
CA MET A 122 13.96 6.37 -3.79
C MET A 122 14.48 6.06 -2.39
N HIS A 123 15.05 4.88 -2.20
CA HIS A 123 15.48 4.42 -0.89
C HIS A 123 16.73 5.14 -0.40
N THR A 124 16.71 5.50 0.89
CA THR A 124 17.92 5.69 1.69
C THR A 124 18.00 4.55 2.70
N PHE A 125 18.95 3.64 2.50
CA PHE A 125 19.23 2.54 3.40
C PHE A 125 20.26 2.96 4.44
N GLY A 126 19.96 2.76 5.73
CA GLY A 126 20.97 2.75 6.77
C GLY A 126 21.55 1.35 6.89
N ILE A 127 22.85 1.20 6.71
CA ILE A 127 23.56 -0.07 6.85
C ILE A 127 24.43 0.00 8.11
N GLU A 128 24.28 -0.97 9.00
CA GLU A 128 25.05 -1.10 10.24
C GLU A 128 25.86 -2.41 10.19
N GLN A 129 27.17 -2.32 10.40
CA GLN A 129 27.99 -3.51 10.65
C GLN A 129 27.87 -3.88 12.14
N LYS A 130 27.39 -5.09 12.44
CA LYS A 130 27.07 -5.52 13.80
C LYS A 130 28.28 -5.57 14.73
N SER A 131 29.44 -5.96 14.21
CA SER A 131 30.67 -6.12 15.01
C SER A 131 31.30 -4.80 15.43
N SER A 132 31.26 -3.79 14.57
CA SER A 132 31.93 -2.49 14.79
C SER A 132 30.97 -1.37 15.18
N GLY A 133 29.66 -1.54 14.92
CA GLY A 133 28.66 -0.49 15.07
C GLY A 133 28.74 0.62 14.02
N ILE A 134 29.64 0.52 13.04
CA ILE A 134 29.81 1.52 11.97
C ILE A 134 28.52 1.57 11.14
N LYS A 135 28.05 2.80 10.87
CA LYS A 135 26.85 3.06 10.08
C LYS A 135 27.16 3.90 8.85
N HIS A 136 26.69 3.44 7.69
CA HIS A 136 26.71 4.21 6.46
C HIS A 136 25.31 4.26 5.83
N ASN A 137 25.02 5.37 5.14
CA ASN A 137 23.82 5.47 4.34
C ASN A 137 24.16 5.15 2.89
N ILE A 138 23.31 4.37 2.23
CA ILE A 138 23.39 4.13 0.79
C ILE A 138 22.06 4.55 0.17
N ARG A 139 22.11 5.46 -0.81
CA ARG A 139 20.94 5.91 -1.55
C ARG A 139 20.82 5.15 -2.86
N THR A 140 19.62 4.70 -3.18
CA THR A 140 19.31 4.00 -4.43
C THR A 140 18.02 4.54 -5.04
N ASN A 141 17.92 4.44 -6.37
CA ASN A 141 16.66 4.63 -7.08
C ASN A 141 16.24 3.27 -7.59
N ASP A 142 15.14 2.77 -7.05
CA ASP A 142 14.67 1.43 -7.33
C ASP A 142 13.46 1.51 -8.25
N PHE A 143 13.50 0.70 -9.29
CA PHE A 143 12.37 0.49 -10.18
C PHE A 143 11.86 -0.92 -9.97
N GLY A 144 10.57 -1.14 -10.18
CA GLY A 144 10.05 -2.46 -9.94
C GLY A 144 8.62 -2.68 -10.36
N GLY A 145 8.23 -3.94 -10.26
CA GLY A 145 6.89 -4.40 -10.51
C GLY A 145 6.33 -5.12 -9.29
N GLY A 146 5.01 -5.16 -9.17
CA GLY A 146 4.36 -5.91 -8.12
C GLY A 146 2.99 -6.41 -8.51
N ILE A 147 2.55 -7.39 -7.72
CA ILE A 147 1.21 -7.97 -7.78
C ILE A 147 0.61 -7.95 -6.39
N SER A 148 -0.66 -7.62 -6.28
CA SER A 148 -1.36 -7.62 -4.99
C SER A 148 -2.86 -7.74 -5.15
N TYR A 149 -3.56 -8.11 -4.08
CA TYR A 149 -5.02 -8.24 -4.09
C TYR A 149 -5.65 -7.52 -2.89
N GLN A 150 -6.64 -6.65 -3.12
CA GLN A 150 -7.35 -5.96 -2.03
C GLN A 150 -8.52 -6.82 -1.50
N PHE A 151 -8.37 -7.36 -0.30
CA PHE A 151 -9.43 -8.04 0.46
C PHE A 151 -10.18 -7.03 1.32
N PHE A 152 -11.40 -6.69 0.91
CA PHE A 152 -12.22 -5.71 1.62
C PHE A 152 -12.98 -6.33 2.79
N PHE A 153 -12.95 -5.64 3.92
CA PHE A 153 -13.79 -5.85 5.10
C PHE A 153 -14.83 -4.73 5.12
N GLY A 154 -16.05 -5.05 4.71
CA GLY A 154 -17.08 -4.05 4.51
C GLY A 154 -16.83 -3.23 3.24
N ARG A 155 -17.21 -1.94 3.31
CA ARG A 155 -17.06 -1.01 2.20
C ARG A 155 -15.66 -0.38 2.19
N TYR A 156 -15.13 -0.02 3.35
CA TYR A 156 -14.04 0.95 3.42
C TYR A 156 -12.67 0.31 3.62
N VAL A 157 -12.56 -0.62 4.57
CA VAL A 157 -11.27 -1.17 5.02
C VAL A 157 -10.86 -2.35 4.15
N TYR A 158 -9.57 -2.49 3.90
CA TYR A 158 -9.02 -3.66 3.22
C TYR A 158 -7.64 -4.04 3.74
N LEU A 159 -7.33 -5.33 3.57
CA LEU A 159 -5.97 -5.88 3.66
C LEU A 159 -5.49 -6.19 2.25
N GLN A 160 -4.25 -5.83 1.94
CA GLN A 160 -3.64 -6.00 0.63
C GLN A 160 -2.28 -6.68 0.77
N PRO A 161 -2.23 -8.02 0.80
CA PRO A 161 -0.99 -8.74 0.58
C PRO A 161 -0.53 -8.57 -0.87
N GLY A 162 0.78 -8.56 -1.06
CA GLY A 162 1.41 -8.47 -2.37
C GLY A 162 2.86 -8.90 -2.35
N LEU A 163 3.46 -8.87 -3.53
CA LEU A 163 4.87 -9.18 -3.77
C LEU A 163 5.47 -8.09 -4.65
N HIS A 164 6.64 -7.56 -4.27
CA HIS A 164 7.42 -6.61 -5.04
C HIS A 164 8.65 -7.29 -5.62
N LEU A 165 8.99 -6.95 -6.86
CA LEU A 165 10.33 -7.13 -7.43
C LEU A 165 10.98 -5.76 -7.55
N TYR A 166 12.04 -5.55 -6.78
CA TYR A 166 12.90 -4.39 -6.87
C TYR A 166 14.05 -4.65 -7.83
N LEU A 167 14.38 -3.68 -8.66
CA LEU A 167 15.52 -3.62 -9.55
C LEU A 167 16.24 -2.29 -9.34
N ARG A 168 17.56 -2.34 -9.15
CA ARG A 168 18.39 -1.16 -8.86
C ARG A 168 19.80 -1.30 -9.41
N GLY A 169 20.50 -0.16 -9.48
CA GLY A 169 21.91 -0.09 -9.83
C GLY A 169 22.82 -0.74 -8.79
N GLU A 170 24.11 -0.84 -9.13
CA GLU A 170 25.11 -1.30 -8.16
C GLU A 170 25.45 -0.20 -7.17
N HIS A 171 25.34 -0.53 -5.88
CA HIS A 171 25.69 0.37 -4.80
C HIS A 171 26.42 -0.39 -3.69
N SER A 172 27.45 0.23 -3.14
CA SER A 172 28.27 -0.34 -2.09
C SER A 172 28.78 0.71 -1.12
N ALA A 173 29.16 0.29 0.08
CA ALA A 173 29.89 1.09 1.05
C ALA A 173 30.95 0.23 1.72
N ASP A 174 32.07 0.84 2.10
CA ASP A 174 33.13 0.19 2.86
C ASP A 174 32.91 0.37 4.36
N PHE A 175 33.15 -0.69 5.13
CA PHE A 175 33.04 -0.72 6.59
C PHE A 175 34.40 -1.16 7.16
N ASN A 176 35.40 -0.29 7.01
CA ASN A 176 36.78 -0.52 7.41
C ASN A 176 37.36 -1.82 6.85
N GLY A 177 37.37 -1.96 5.52
CA GLY A 177 37.90 -3.12 4.80
C GLY A 177 36.89 -4.24 4.54
N THR A 178 35.66 -4.13 5.05
CA THR A 178 34.55 -5.00 4.65
C THR A 178 33.57 -4.24 3.77
N THR A 179 33.51 -4.60 2.48
CA THR A 179 32.56 -3.97 1.55
C THR A 179 31.16 -4.60 1.63
N TYR A 180 30.16 -3.77 1.93
CA TYR A 180 28.75 -4.13 1.78
C TYR A 180 28.25 -3.75 0.39
N LYS A 181 27.46 -4.64 -0.24
CA LYS A 181 26.88 -4.43 -1.58
C LYS A 181 25.38 -4.67 -1.50
N ILE A 182 24.58 -3.70 -1.95
CA ILE A 182 23.14 -3.87 -2.03
C ILE A 182 22.80 -4.79 -3.22
N PRO A 183 21.92 -5.80 -3.06
CA PRO A 183 21.41 -6.58 -4.18
C PRO A 183 20.81 -5.71 -5.28
N ARG A 184 21.16 -6.01 -6.53
CA ARG A 184 20.57 -5.39 -7.73
C ARG A 184 19.11 -5.78 -7.94
N ALA A 185 18.71 -6.96 -7.44
CA ALA A 185 17.35 -7.45 -7.50
C ALA A 185 16.93 -7.97 -6.13
N ASP A 186 15.70 -7.67 -5.72
CA ASP A 186 15.15 -8.06 -4.42
C ASP A 186 13.66 -8.44 -4.56
N LEU A 187 13.22 -9.53 -3.91
CA LEU A 187 11.81 -9.91 -3.85
C LEU A 187 11.30 -9.67 -2.43
N ALA A 188 10.38 -8.73 -2.27
CA ALA A 188 9.86 -8.37 -0.96
C ALA A 188 8.36 -8.71 -0.86
N PRO A 189 7.94 -9.59 0.07
CA PRO A 189 6.54 -9.69 0.44
C PRO A 189 6.12 -8.39 1.12
N VAL A 190 4.91 -7.94 0.82
CA VAL A 190 4.35 -6.71 1.39
C VAL A 190 2.93 -6.97 1.87
N ILE A 191 2.61 -6.46 3.05
CA ILE A 191 1.24 -6.49 3.58
C ILE A 191 0.85 -5.06 3.86
N ARG A 192 -0.24 -4.59 3.27
CA ARG A 192 -0.78 -3.26 3.50
C ARG A 192 -2.14 -3.35 4.13
N ILE A 193 -2.42 -2.47 5.08
CA ILE A 193 -3.77 -2.16 5.52
C ILE A 193 -4.15 -0.81 4.93
N GLY A 194 -5.37 -0.70 4.41
CA GLY A 194 -5.84 0.53 3.80
C GLY A 194 -7.31 0.78 4.02
N ALA A 195 -7.69 2.03 3.77
CA ALA A 195 -9.08 2.47 3.81
C ALA A 195 -9.39 3.29 2.56
N ARG A 196 -10.56 3.04 1.98
CA ARG A 196 -11.10 3.76 0.84
C ARG A 196 -12.11 4.81 1.30
N LEU A 197 -11.70 6.06 1.47
CA LEU A 197 -12.47 7.08 2.20
C LEU A 197 -13.58 7.72 1.36
N TRP A 198 -13.37 7.87 0.05
CA TRP A 198 -14.34 8.47 -0.87
C TRP A 198 -14.56 7.54 -2.06
N ARG A 199 -15.78 7.50 -2.61
CA ARG A 199 -16.10 6.72 -3.81
C ARG A 199 -17.12 7.41 -4.70
N LYS A 200 -16.94 7.29 -6.02
CA LYS A 200 -17.91 7.65 -7.06
C LYS A 200 -18.08 6.51 -8.05
#